data_AF-A0A523FLZ7-F1
#
_entry.id   AF-A0A523FLZ7-F1
#
_cell.length_a   1.000
_cell.length_b   1.000
_cell.length_c   1.000
_cell.angle_alpha   90.00
_cell.angle_beta   90.00
_cell.angle_gamma   90.00
#
_symmetry.space_group_name_H-M   'P 1'
#
loop_
_entity.id
_entity.type
_entity.pdbx_description
1 polymer ?
#
loop_
_entity_poly.entity_id
_entity_poly.type
_entity_poly.pdbx_seq_one_letter_code
_entity_poly.pdbx_strand_id
1 'polypeptide(L)'
;MAWQSFLDHLALKDFCVFGAGIVLGGVLIWLVTPTAPDIPAEPPVVIAEPSADPPVEAPKPPPNGMGLQAAEWSALTGWDQDDLALALATFNKSCAALLRLPADRAMDGGAFAGTADDWQPVCELAAFVPDDTDAARAFFEEAFVPFVVLSGDEAEGLFTGYYVPVVQGRLTADDTYNVPLLARPGDLVSVDLGRFDPKHAGQQIYGRVDGGRLAPYYTRAEIETGAWASQPQPLVWLDDPVEAFFLHIQGSGMVRLADGTMVRLGFAGKNGRPYSSVGRYLINENLLGRHEASMQGIKSWVAEDPAERTSVLHHNASYVFFHRQVADGAIGALDIPLTAQRSMAVDRRHIPLGAPLWL
;
A
#
# COMPACT_ATOMS: atom_id res chain seq x y z
N MET A 1 -11.08 -58.80 -50.89
CA MET A 1 -11.46 -59.56 -49.68
C MET A 1 -11.48 -58.56 -48.53
N ALA A 2 -12.62 -57.87 -48.38
CA ALA A 2 -13.69 -58.16 -47.41
C ALA A 2 -13.36 -57.47 -46.07
N TRP A 3 -14.06 -56.45 -45.61
CA TRP A 3 -15.51 -56.27 -45.38
C TRP A 3 -15.85 -54.77 -45.51
N GLN A 4 -16.87 -54.23 -46.19
CA GLN A 4 -18.32 -54.48 -46.35
C GLN A 4 -19.17 -54.24 -45.09
N SER A 5 -19.84 -53.07 -45.09
CA SER A 5 -21.21 -52.77 -44.64
C SER A 5 -21.48 -52.37 -43.17
N PHE A 6 -21.80 -51.09 -42.98
CA PHE A 6 -23.07 -50.70 -42.34
C PHE A 6 -23.58 -49.34 -42.89
N LEU A 7 -24.40 -49.45 -43.94
CA LEU A 7 -25.63 -48.69 -44.27
C LEU A 7 -25.70 -47.21 -43.85
N ASP A 8 -25.67 -46.25 -44.79
CA ASP A 8 -26.80 -45.77 -45.63
C ASP A 8 -27.98 -45.17 -44.86
N HIS A 9 -28.14 -43.84 -45.01
CA HIS A 9 -29.39 -43.04 -45.12
C HIS A 9 -29.09 -41.59 -44.69
N LEU A 10 -29.40 -40.50 -45.41
CA LEU A 10 -30.28 -40.09 -46.51
C LEU A 10 -29.80 -38.66 -46.89
N ALA A 11 -29.95 -38.04 -48.06
CA ALA A 11 -30.53 -38.38 -49.35
C ALA A 11 -30.03 -37.34 -50.39
N LEU A 12 -29.59 -37.88 -51.51
CA LEU A 12 -29.57 -37.33 -52.87
C LEU A 12 -30.89 -36.61 -53.27
N LYS A 13 -30.82 -35.48 -53.99
CA LYS A 13 -31.23 -35.38 -55.41
C LYS A 13 -31.29 -33.94 -55.94
N ASP A 14 -30.47 -33.69 -56.95
CA ASP A 14 -30.78 -32.78 -58.05
C ASP A 14 -32.00 -33.29 -58.82
N PHE A 15 -32.89 -32.37 -59.22
CA PHE A 15 -33.91 -32.63 -60.23
C PHE A 15 -34.08 -31.39 -61.12
N CYS A 16 -33.71 -31.52 -62.39
CA CYS A 16 -34.11 -30.64 -63.48
C CYS A 16 -35.33 -31.25 -64.17
N VAL A 17 -36.45 -30.52 -64.23
CA VAL A 17 -37.55 -30.75 -65.19
C VAL A 17 -38.04 -29.39 -65.70
N PHE A 18 -38.13 -29.27 -67.03
CA PHE A 18 -38.72 -28.15 -67.76
C PHE A 18 -40.25 -28.15 -67.66
N GLY A 19 -40.86 -26.97 -67.56
CA GLY A 19 -42.30 -26.76 -67.73
C GLY A 19 -42.65 -25.28 -67.84
N ALA A 20 -43.14 -24.86 -68.99
CA ALA A 20 -43.53 -23.49 -69.31
C ALA A 20 -44.80 -23.04 -68.55
N GLY A 21 -44.87 -21.75 -68.17
CA GLY A 21 -46.09 -21.12 -67.65
C GLY A 21 -45.84 -19.71 -67.11
N ILE A 22 -46.21 -18.71 -67.89
CA ILE A 22 -46.26 -17.28 -67.52
C ILE A 22 -47.38 -17.07 -66.49
N VAL A 23 -47.12 -16.42 -65.35
CA VAL A 23 -48.01 -15.41 -64.70
C VAL A 23 -47.17 -14.50 -63.77
N LEU A 24 -47.49 -13.21 -63.82
CA LEU A 24 -47.00 -12.04 -63.08
C LEU A 24 -46.99 -12.19 -61.54
N GLY A 25 -45.98 -11.58 -60.90
CA GLY A 25 -46.03 -11.27 -59.46
C GLY A 25 -44.64 -11.00 -58.88
N GLY A 26 -44.24 -9.72 -58.83
CA GLY A 26 -42.98 -9.31 -58.21
C GLY A 26 -42.94 -9.62 -56.73
N VAL A 27 -41.87 -10.31 -56.30
CA VAL A 27 -41.47 -10.40 -54.90
C VAL A 27 -39.97 -10.05 -54.86
N LEU A 28 -39.67 -8.83 -54.42
CA LEU A 28 -38.33 -8.36 -54.11
C LEU A 28 -37.92 -8.96 -52.74
N ILE A 29 -37.00 -9.92 -52.76
CA ILE A 29 -36.34 -10.44 -51.56
C ILE A 29 -35.08 -9.59 -51.34
N TRP A 30 -35.07 -8.80 -50.27
CA TRP A 30 -33.89 -8.08 -49.80
C TRP A 30 -32.97 -9.07 -49.06
N LEU A 31 -31.80 -9.36 -49.62
CA LEU A 31 -30.71 -10.03 -48.93
C LEU A 31 -29.95 -8.97 -48.11
N VAL A 32 -30.12 -8.99 -46.79
CA VAL A 32 -29.29 -8.21 -45.85
C VAL A 32 -28.05 -9.04 -45.54
N THR A 33 -26.90 -8.59 -46.01
CA THR A 33 -25.60 -9.09 -45.56
C THR A 33 -25.24 -8.41 -44.23
N PRO A 34 -24.84 -9.15 -43.18
CA PRO A 34 -24.36 -8.53 -41.95
C PRO A 34 -22.97 -7.93 -42.20
N THR A 35 -22.90 -6.61 -42.34
CA THR A 35 -21.66 -5.83 -42.21
C THR A 35 -21.30 -5.78 -40.73
N ALA A 36 -20.12 -6.32 -40.38
CA ALA A 36 -19.54 -6.14 -39.06
C ALA A 36 -19.34 -4.63 -38.78
N PRO A 37 -19.60 -4.13 -37.56
CA PRO A 37 -19.33 -2.73 -37.23
C PRO A 37 -17.82 -2.51 -37.22
N ASP A 38 -17.36 -1.49 -37.95
CA ASP A 38 -16.01 -0.95 -37.84
C ASP A 38 -15.83 -0.39 -36.42
N ILE A 39 -15.07 -1.10 -35.60
CA ILE A 39 -14.58 -0.59 -34.32
C ILE A 39 -13.42 0.36 -34.65
N PRO A 40 -13.51 1.67 -34.37
CA PRO A 40 -12.39 2.58 -34.57
C PRO A 40 -11.20 2.10 -33.73
N ALA A 41 -10.03 1.97 -34.35
CA ALA A 41 -8.80 1.72 -33.62
C ALA A 41 -8.58 2.86 -32.62
N GLU A 42 -8.46 2.53 -31.34
CA GLU A 42 -8.11 3.51 -30.32
C GLU A 42 -6.77 4.16 -30.68
N PRO A 43 -6.63 5.50 -30.55
CA PRO A 43 -5.36 6.16 -30.75
C PRO A 43 -4.33 5.60 -29.75
N PRO A 44 -3.05 5.49 -30.14
CA PRO A 44 -2.02 4.99 -29.23
C PRO A 44 -1.97 5.87 -27.99
N VAL A 45 -2.15 5.24 -26.82
CA VAL A 45 -1.93 5.88 -25.53
C VAL A 45 -0.47 6.32 -25.49
N VAL A 46 -0.25 7.63 -25.56
CA VAL A 46 1.06 8.23 -25.28
C VAL A 46 1.27 8.08 -23.78
N ILE A 47 2.03 7.07 -23.40
CA ILE A 47 2.51 6.92 -22.02
C ILE A 47 3.47 8.08 -21.81
N ALA A 48 3.02 9.11 -21.07
CA ALA A 48 3.91 10.15 -20.59
C ALA A 48 5.01 9.51 -19.74
N GLU A 49 6.26 9.91 -19.98
CA GLU A 49 7.40 9.50 -19.16
C GLU A 49 7.10 9.81 -17.68
N PRO A 50 7.29 8.87 -16.75
CA PRO A 50 7.03 9.12 -15.34
C PRO A 50 8.01 10.19 -14.86
N SER A 51 7.48 11.35 -14.44
CA SER A 51 8.26 12.34 -13.74
C SER A 51 8.79 11.70 -12.46
N ALA A 52 10.10 11.53 -12.37
CA ALA A 52 10.76 11.06 -11.17
C ALA A 52 10.46 12.05 -10.04
N ASP A 53 9.52 11.70 -9.17
CA ASP A 53 9.28 12.45 -7.95
C ASP A 53 10.59 12.57 -7.17
N PRO A 54 10.90 13.76 -6.61
CA PRO A 54 12.08 13.92 -5.81
C PRO A 54 12.05 12.94 -4.63
N PRO A 55 13.20 12.46 -4.14
CA PRO A 55 13.24 11.64 -2.94
C PRO A 55 12.52 12.39 -1.82
N VAL A 56 11.44 11.81 -1.30
CA VAL A 56 10.65 12.38 -0.20
C VAL A 56 11.55 12.50 1.02
N GLU A 57 12.18 13.65 1.18
CA GLU A 57 12.79 14.06 2.44
C GLU A 57 11.63 14.19 3.44
N ALA A 58 11.71 13.47 4.56
CA ALA A 58 10.70 13.59 5.61
C ALA A 58 10.56 15.09 5.95
N PRO A 59 9.34 15.67 5.92
CA PRO A 59 9.17 17.09 6.11
C PRO A 59 9.78 17.51 7.45
N LYS A 60 10.65 18.52 7.42
CA LYS A 60 11.13 19.15 8.65
C LYS A 60 9.90 19.72 9.37
N PRO A 61 9.76 19.49 10.69
CA PRO A 61 8.63 20.06 11.41
C PRO A 61 8.62 21.58 11.21
N PRO A 62 7.47 22.18 10.89
CA PRO A 62 7.42 23.59 10.57
C PRO A 62 7.87 24.44 11.77
N PRO A 63 8.51 25.60 11.51
CA PRO A 63 9.07 26.46 12.55
C PRO A 63 8.01 27.06 13.47
N ASN A 64 6.75 27.09 13.01
CA ASN A 64 5.57 27.49 13.76
C ASN A 64 4.65 26.26 13.85
N GLY A 65 4.16 25.93 15.06
CA GLY A 65 3.37 24.72 15.30
C GLY A 65 2.09 24.63 14.46
N MET A 66 1.48 23.44 14.45
CA MET A 66 0.20 23.22 13.77
C MET A 66 -0.92 24.08 14.37
N GLY A 67 -1.69 24.73 13.50
CA GLY A 67 -2.95 25.42 13.83
C GLY A 67 -4.15 24.71 13.22
N LEU A 68 -5.33 24.93 13.81
CA LEU A 68 -6.62 24.52 13.27
C LEU A 68 -7.52 25.74 13.14
N GLN A 69 -8.07 25.97 11.95
CA GLN A 69 -9.03 27.03 11.69
C GLN A 69 -10.37 26.42 11.28
N ALA A 70 -11.45 26.75 11.97
CA ALA A 70 -12.78 26.26 11.62
C ALA A 70 -13.13 26.64 10.16
N ALA A 71 -13.74 25.69 9.46
CA ALA A 71 -14.20 25.82 8.09
C ALA A 71 -15.71 25.56 8.00
N GLU A 72 -16.29 25.95 6.88
CA GLU A 72 -17.64 25.55 6.49
C GLU A 72 -17.54 24.37 5.52
N TRP A 73 -18.56 23.51 5.46
CA TRP A 73 -18.61 22.39 4.51
C TRP A 73 -18.47 22.83 3.05
N SER A 74 -19.00 24.00 2.70
CA SER A 74 -18.86 24.59 1.36
C SER A 74 -17.42 24.96 0.99
N ALA A 75 -16.49 24.98 1.95
CA ALA A 75 -15.06 25.22 1.69
C ALA A 75 -14.33 23.94 1.25
N LEU A 76 -14.92 22.76 1.44
CA LEU A 76 -14.34 21.48 1.03
C LEU A 76 -14.60 21.27 -0.46
N THR A 77 -13.62 21.66 -1.29
CA THR A 77 -13.69 21.45 -2.74
C THR A 77 -13.87 19.96 -3.02
N GLY A 78 -14.89 19.58 -3.80
CA GLY A 78 -15.17 18.18 -4.11
C GLY A 78 -16.23 17.53 -3.20
N TRP A 79 -16.67 18.19 -2.12
CA TRP A 79 -17.52 17.58 -1.08
C TRP A 79 -18.79 16.95 -1.66
N ASP A 80 -19.50 17.68 -2.52
CA ASP A 80 -20.76 17.23 -3.13
C ASP A 80 -20.57 16.18 -4.24
N GLN A 81 -19.32 15.91 -4.65
CA GLN A 81 -18.99 15.02 -5.75
C GLN A 81 -18.40 13.68 -5.30
N ASP A 82 -17.88 13.59 -4.08
CA ASP A 82 -17.23 12.39 -3.58
C ASP A 82 -18.22 11.27 -3.18
N ASP A 83 -17.75 10.03 -3.26
CA ASP A 83 -18.43 8.86 -2.73
C ASP A 83 -18.25 8.78 -1.20
N LEU A 84 -19.12 9.49 -0.48
CA LEU A 84 -19.09 9.54 0.98
C LEU A 84 -19.55 8.24 1.64
N ALA A 85 -20.29 7.36 0.94
CA ALA A 85 -20.58 6.02 1.45
C ALA A 85 -19.29 5.23 1.64
N LEU A 86 -18.35 5.32 0.68
CA LEU A 86 -17.03 4.73 0.81
C LEU A 86 -16.17 5.37 1.92
N ALA A 87 -16.29 6.68 2.13
CA ALA A 87 -15.64 7.38 3.24
C ALA A 87 -16.16 6.89 4.60
N LEU A 88 -17.49 6.78 4.76
CA LEU A 88 -18.14 6.24 5.95
C LEU A 88 -17.77 4.78 6.21
N ALA A 89 -17.79 3.92 5.18
CA ALA A 89 -17.36 2.53 5.29
C ALA A 89 -15.90 2.42 5.77
N THR A 90 -15.04 3.35 5.33
CA THR A 90 -13.64 3.43 5.79
C THR A 90 -13.54 3.92 7.23
N PHE A 91 -14.32 4.95 7.60
CA PHE A 91 -14.39 5.45 8.97
C PHE A 91 -14.89 4.39 9.96
N ASN A 92 -15.88 3.58 9.58
CA ASN A 92 -16.37 2.46 10.38
C ASN A 92 -15.28 1.41 10.67
N LYS A 93 -14.30 1.21 9.78
CA LYS A 93 -13.12 0.38 10.07
C LYS A 93 -12.24 1.01 11.16
N SER A 94 -12.01 2.32 11.12
CA SER A 94 -11.34 3.06 12.20
C SER A 94 -12.09 2.93 13.52
N CYS A 95 -13.41 3.05 13.49
CA CYS A 95 -14.25 2.92 14.67
C CYS A 95 -14.14 1.54 15.35
N ALA A 96 -13.96 0.46 14.59
CA ALA A 96 -13.72 -0.86 15.16
C ALA A 96 -12.47 -0.93 16.06
N ALA A 97 -11.46 -0.08 15.82
CA ALA A 97 -10.30 0.07 16.69
C ALA A 97 -10.55 1.06 17.83
N LEU A 98 -11.15 2.22 17.53
CA LEU A 98 -11.41 3.27 18.52
C LEU A 98 -12.33 2.79 19.66
N LEU A 99 -13.36 2.00 19.34
CA LEU A 99 -14.28 1.41 20.32
C LEU A 99 -13.60 0.39 21.27
N ARG A 100 -12.40 -0.09 20.95
CA ARG A 100 -11.64 -1.03 21.81
C ARG A 100 -10.64 -0.32 22.72
N LEU A 101 -10.43 0.98 22.53
CA LEU A 101 -9.51 1.74 23.36
C LEU A 101 -10.13 1.97 24.75
N PRO A 102 -9.31 1.97 25.82
CA PRO A 102 -9.77 2.43 27.14
C PRO A 102 -10.30 3.87 27.03
N ALA A 103 -11.47 4.15 27.60
CA ALA A 103 -12.14 5.45 27.46
C ALA A 103 -11.25 6.64 27.88
N ASP A 104 -10.47 6.48 28.95
CA ASP A 104 -9.56 7.48 29.50
C ASP A 104 -8.24 7.64 28.71
N ARG A 105 -8.04 6.84 27.67
CA ARG A 105 -6.83 6.91 26.84
C ARG A 105 -6.83 8.22 26.05
N ALA A 106 -5.84 9.06 26.30
CA ALA A 106 -5.55 10.22 25.45
C ALA A 106 -5.25 9.78 24.01
N MET A 107 -5.85 10.49 23.04
CA MET A 107 -5.62 10.26 21.62
C MET A 107 -4.29 10.86 21.17
N ASP A 108 -3.75 10.33 20.06
CA ASP A 108 -2.67 10.99 19.32
C ASP A 108 -3.15 12.36 18.79
N GLY A 109 -2.26 13.18 18.26
CA GLY A 109 -2.64 14.46 17.63
C GLY A 109 -2.63 15.67 18.56
N GLY A 110 -2.05 15.56 19.74
CA GLY A 110 -1.92 16.68 20.67
C GLY A 110 -3.21 17.03 21.40
N ALA A 111 -3.28 18.24 21.96
CA ALA A 111 -4.30 18.58 22.96
C ALA A 111 -5.73 18.67 22.41
N PHE A 112 -5.93 18.81 21.10
CA PHE A 112 -7.27 18.95 20.52
C PHE A 112 -7.99 17.62 20.31
N ALA A 113 -7.26 16.50 20.29
CA ALA A 113 -7.80 15.20 19.94
C ALA A 113 -8.59 14.52 21.06
N GLY A 114 -8.51 15.04 22.29
CA GLY A 114 -9.22 14.50 23.45
C GLY A 114 -8.79 13.09 23.84
N THR A 115 -9.75 12.32 24.31
CA THR A 115 -9.64 10.94 24.78
C THR A 115 -10.45 10.00 23.90
N ALA A 116 -10.26 8.70 24.02
CA ALA A 116 -11.07 7.73 23.28
C ALA A 116 -12.58 7.89 23.55
N ASP A 117 -12.96 8.25 24.78
CA ASP A 117 -14.36 8.53 25.16
C ASP A 117 -15.01 9.61 24.28
N ASP A 118 -14.25 10.61 23.83
CA ASP A 118 -14.75 11.68 22.96
C ASP A 118 -15.08 11.17 21.53
N TRP A 119 -14.46 10.07 21.09
CA TRP A 119 -14.63 9.48 19.75
C TRP A 119 -15.61 8.31 19.72
N GLN A 120 -15.81 7.62 20.83
CA GLN A 120 -16.64 6.42 20.90
C GLN A 120 -18.12 6.69 20.51
N PRO A 121 -18.78 7.78 20.97
CA PRO A 121 -20.18 8.06 20.60
C PRO A 121 -20.39 8.27 19.10
N VAL A 122 -19.51 9.00 18.41
CA VAL A 122 -19.62 9.20 16.96
C VAL A 122 -19.38 7.89 16.20
N CYS A 123 -18.54 7.01 16.73
CA CYS A 123 -18.33 5.68 16.19
C CYS A 123 -19.52 4.74 16.39
N GLU A 124 -20.20 4.81 17.53
CA GLU A 124 -21.46 4.09 17.76
C GLU A 124 -22.55 4.57 16.81
N LEU A 125 -22.66 5.89 16.58
CA LEU A 125 -23.60 6.47 15.63
C LEU A 125 -23.32 6.01 14.19
N ALA A 126 -22.05 6.04 13.76
CA ALA A 126 -21.62 5.67 12.41
C ALA A 126 -22.02 4.25 12.01
N ALA A 127 -22.13 3.32 12.98
CA ALA A 127 -22.48 1.94 12.75
C ALA A 127 -23.94 1.73 12.28
N PHE A 128 -24.81 2.73 12.49
CA PHE A 128 -26.22 2.68 12.10
C PHE A 128 -26.54 3.51 10.86
N VAL A 129 -25.56 4.24 10.31
CA VAL A 129 -25.76 5.05 9.11
C VAL A 129 -25.84 4.12 7.89
N PRO A 130 -26.87 4.25 7.04
CA PRO A 130 -26.99 3.49 5.80
C PRO A 130 -25.77 3.64 4.89
N ASP A 131 -25.46 2.59 4.12
CA ASP A 131 -24.43 2.61 3.06
C ASP A 131 -24.96 3.37 1.83
N ASP A 132 -25.08 4.68 2.00
CA ASP A 132 -25.65 5.63 1.04
C ASP A 132 -24.93 6.99 1.16
N THR A 133 -24.64 7.62 0.02
CA THR A 133 -23.85 8.85 -0.02
C THR A 133 -24.53 10.02 0.68
N ASP A 134 -25.85 10.16 0.55
CA ASP A 134 -26.58 11.27 1.18
C ASP A 134 -26.71 11.06 2.69
N ALA A 135 -26.95 9.82 3.12
CA ALA A 135 -26.94 9.46 4.55
C ALA A 135 -25.55 9.66 5.19
N ALA A 136 -24.48 9.26 4.49
CA ALA A 136 -23.11 9.49 4.93
C ALA A 136 -22.77 10.97 5.00
N ARG A 137 -23.21 11.78 4.02
CA ARG A 137 -23.07 13.23 4.03
C ARG A 137 -23.70 13.85 5.27
N ALA A 138 -24.97 13.55 5.51
CA ALA A 138 -25.70 14.05 6.67
C ALA A 138 -24.99 13.66 7.98
N PHE A 139 -24.52 12.42 8.09
CA PHE A 139 -23.75 11.97 9.25
C PHE A 139 -22.49 12.81 9.47
N PHE A 140 -21.66 13.03 8.43
CA PHE A 140 -20.44 13.82 8.59
C PHE A 140 -20.77 15.28 8.95
N GLU A 141 -21.78 15.87 8.31
CA GLU A 141 -22.21 17.25 8.55
C GLU A 141 -22.79 17.49 9.94
N GLU A 142 -23.46 16.49 10.52
CA GLU A 142 -24.04 16.57 11.87
C GLU A 142 -23.05 16.22 12.97
N ALA A 143 -22.16 15.25 12.73
CA ALA A 143 -21.28 14.70 13.76
C ALA A 143 -19.89 15.36 13.82
N PHE A 144 -19.48 16.08 12.77
CA PHE A 144 -18.15 16.69 12.68
C PHE A 144 -18.23 18.18 12.36
N VAL A 145 -17.13 18.88 12.68
CA VAL A 145 -16.89 20.25 12.26
C VAL A 145 -15.58 20.26 11.47
N PRO A 146 -15.55 20.75 10.22
CA PRO A 146 -14.33 20.76 9.45
C PRO A 146 -13.37 21.84 9.95
N PHE A 147 -12.08 21.52 9.97
CA PHE A 147 -11.00 22.45 10.27
C PHE A 147 -9.95 22.41 9.15
N VAL A 148 -9.52 23.59 8.69
CA VAL A 148 -8.30 23.71 7.90
C VAL A 148 -7.10 23.52 8.81
N VAL A 149 -6.23 22.59 8.43
CA VAL A 149 -4.95 22.36 9.11
C VAL A 149 -3.93 23.34 8.58
N LEU A 150 -3.32 24.13 9.47
CA LEU A 150 -2.34 25.16 9.14
C LEU A 150 -0.96 24.81 9.68
N SER A 151 0.08 25.13 8.91
CA SER A 151 1.48 25.13 9.30
C SER A 151 1.95 26.58 9.47
N GLY A 152 1.83 27.12 10.68
CA GLY A 152 1.86 28.58 10.85
C GLY A 152 0.63 29.22 10.20
N ASP A 153 0.83 30.07 9.20
CA ASP A 153 -0.24 30.71 8.43
C ASP A 153 -0.47 30.03 7.05
N GLU A 154 0.26 28.96 6.74
CA GLU A 154 0.19 28.26 5.46
C GLU A 154 -0.79 27.08 5.52
N ALA A 155 -1.72 27.02 4.56
CA ALA A 155 -2.67 25.92 4.40
C ALA A 155 -2.19 24.84 3.41
N GLU A 156 -1.08 25.08 2.71
CA GLU A 156 -0.50 24.11 1.78
C GLU A 156 0.36 23.10 2.52
N GLY A 157 0.23 21.83 2.13
CA GLY A 157 0.99 20.72 2.68
C GLY A 157 1.57 19.82 1.59
N LEU A 158 2.54 18.98 1.96
CA LEU A 158 3.08 17.97 1.07
C LEU A 158 2.20 16.71 1.11
N PHE A 159 1.58 16.37 -0.02
CA PHE A 159 0.87 15.10 -0.21
C PHE A 159 1.71 14.13 -1.05
N THR A 160 1.86 12.90 -0.56
CA THR A 160 2.63 11.84 -1.23
C THR A 160 1.86 10.52 -1.23
N GLY A 161 2.07 9.67 -2.25
CA GLY A 161 1.47 8.34 -2.33
C GLY A 161 2.37 7.23 -1.78
N TYR A 162 1.74 6.17 -1.26
CA TYR A 162 2.39 4.89 -0.93
C TYR A 162 1.48 3.72 -1.36
N TYR A 163 2.06 2.54 -1.51
CA TYR A 163 1.34 1.35 -1.98
C TYR A 163 1.91 0.07 -1.35
N VAL A 164 1.20 -1.04 -1.52
CA VAL A 164 1.69 -2.36 -1.09
C VAL A 164 2.38 -3.03 -2.28
N PRO A 165 3.72 -3.11 -2.32
CA PRO A 165 4.44 -3.70 -3.44
C PRO A 165 4.21 -5.21 -3.52
N VAL A 166 4.28 -5.74 -4.75
CA VAL A 166 4.28 -7.17 -5.03
C VAL A 166 5.64 -7.56 -5.58
N VAL A 167 6.31 -8.50 -4.93
CA VAL A 167 7.63 -9.04 -5.33
C VAL A 167 7.55 -10.55 -5.54
N GLN A 168 8.56 -11.14 -6.18
CA GLN A 168 8.65 -12.59 -6.33
C GLN A 168 9.41 -13.22 -5.16
N GLY A 169 8.99 -14.41 -4.73
CA GLY A 169 9.70 -15.10 -3.66
C GLY A 169 9.43 -16.59 -3.52
N ARG A 170 10.17 -17.21 -2.61
CA ARG A 170 10.03 -18.63 -2.20
C ARG A 170 10.02 -18.77 -0.69
N LEU A 171 9.45 -19.88 -0.21
CA LEU A 171 9.48 -20.21 1.22
C LEU A 171 10.81 -20.84 1.66
N THR A 172 11.59 -21.35 0.72
CA THR A 172 12.89 -22.00 0.92
C THR A 172 13.95 -21.31 0.08
N ALA A 173 15.17 -21.19 0.61
CA ALA A 173 16.29 -20.63 -0.12
C ALA A 173 16.75 -21.52 -1.27
N ASP A 174 17.27 -20.88 -2.31
CA ASP A 174 18.11 -21.49 -3.35
C ASP A 174 19.08 -20.43 -3.92
N ASP A 175 19.81 -20.77 -4.98
CA ASP A 175 20.79 -19.87 -5.59
C ASP A 175 20.17 -18.59 -6.16
N THR A 176 18.90 -18.62 -6.55
CA THR A 176 18.15 -17.45 -7.05
C THR A 176 17.48 -16.69 -5.91
N TYR A 177 16.72 -17.40 -5.07
CA TYR A 177 15.99 -16.84 -3.94
C TYR A 177 16.84 -16.95 -2.68
N ASN A 178 17.80 -16.05 -2.53
CA ASN A 178 18.80 -16.07 -1.47
C ASN A 178 18.75 -14.83 -0.54
N VAL A 179 17.81 -13.91 -0.76
CA VAL A 179 17.63 -12.71 0.07
C VAL A 179 16.52 -12.94 1.10
N PRO A 180 16.83 -13.13 2.40
CA PRO A 180 15.82 -13.42 3.40
C PRO A 180 15.05 -12.16 3.82
N LEU A 181 13.72 -12.27 3.92
CA LEU A 181 12.92 -11.35 4.74
C LEU A 181 12.69 -11.96 6.11
N LEU A 182 13.17 -11.27 7.13
CA LEU A 182 13.27 -11.82 8.48
C LEU A 182 12.03 -11.54 9.33
N ALA A 183 11.64 -12.55 10.13
CA ALA A 183 10.67 -12.34 11.20
C ALA A 183 11.24 -11.42 12.29
N ARG A 184 10.42 -10.92 13.23
CA ARG A 184 10.96 -10.22 14.40
C ARG A 184 11.80 -11.17 15.29
N PRO A 185 13.07 -10.84 15.60
CA PRO A 185 13.90 -11.61 16.51
C PRO A 185 13.33 -11.65 17.93
N GLY A 186 13.50 -12.79 18.64
CA GLY A 186 13.03 -12.95 20.02
C GLY A 186 13.85 -12.14 21.04
N ASP A 187 15.09 -11.79 20.70
CA ASP A 187 16.01 -11.01 21.52
C ASP A 187 15.94 -9.49 21.27
N LEU A 188 15.14 -9.04 20.29
CA LEU A 188 14.91 -7.63 20.02
C LEU A 188 13.98 -7.02 21.09
N VAL A 189 14.56 -6.18 21.93
CA VAL A 189 13.87 -5.44 23.00
C VAL A 189 13.54 -4.02 22.52
N SER A 190 12.30 -3.59 22.74
CA SER A 190 11.87 -2.18 22.66
C SER A 190 11.67 -1.66 24.08
N VAL A 191 12.26 -0.51 24.40
CA VAL A 191 12.20 0.11 25.73
C VAL A 191 11.56 1.48 25.63
N ASP A 192 10.43 1.64 26.31
CA ASP A 192 9.81 2.94 26.57
C ASP A 192 10.58 3.66 27.68
N LEU A 193 11.30 4.71 27.32
CA LEU A 193 12.10 5.47 28.27
C LEU A 193 11.23 6.27 29.26
N GLY A 194 10.00 6.60 28.89
CA GLY A 194 9.04 7.30 29.76
C GLY A 194 8.67 6.50 31.01
N ARG A 195 8.81 5.17 30.97
CA ARG A 195 8.60 4.30 32.15
C ARG A 195 9.71 4.41 33.20
N PHE A 196 10.87 4.96 32.83
CA PHE A 196 12.03 5.12 33.72
C PHE A 196 12.19 6.57 34.18
N ASP A 197 11.99 7.52 33.28
CA ASP A 197 12.00 8.96 33.59
C ASP A 197 10.93 9.66 32.73
N PRO A 198 9.93 10.33 33.34
CA PRO A 198 8.90 11.07 32.64
C PRO A 198 9.41 12.11 31.64
N LYS A 199 10.65 12.62 31.80
CA LYS A 199 11.29 13.55 30.85
C LYS A 199 11.51 12.94 29.46
N HIS A 200 11.55 11.61 29.38
CA HIS A 200 11.70 10.86 28.13
C HIS A 200 10.38 10.26 27.66
N ALA A 201 9.23 10.76 28.14
CA ALA A 201 7.91 10.32 27.67
C ALA A 201 7.83 10.40 26.13
N GLY A 202 7.34 9.30 25.52
CA GLY A 202 7.26 9.16 24.06
C GLY A 202 8.57 8.76 23.37
N GLN A 203 9.69 8.67 24.08
CA GLN A 203 10.96 8.20 23.51
C GLN A 203 11.10 6.68 23.66
N GLN A 204 11.49 6.02 22.57
CA GLN A 204 11.70 4.57 22.50
C GLN A 204 13.11 4.27 22.03
N ILE A 205 13.77 3.31 22.67
CA ILE A 205 15.04 2.75 22.20
C ILE A 205 14.89 1.25 21.91
N TYR A 206 15.76 0.74 21.03
CA TYR A 206 15.73 -0.66 20.59
C TYR A 206 17.11 -1.27 20.81
N GLY A 207 17.13 -2.51 21.28
CA GLY A 207 18.36 -3.18 21.64
C GLY A 207 18.22 -4.67 21.84
N ARG A 208 19.31 -5.30 22.25
CA ARG A 208 19.37 -6.69 22.72
C ARG A 208 20.04 -6.72 24.09
N VAL A 209 19.75 -7.75 24.88
CA VAL A 209 20.44 -7.95 26.16
C VAL A 209 21.69 -8.79 25.92
N ASP A 210 22.85 -8.23 26.24
CA ASP A 210 24.16 -8.87 26.13
C ASP A 210 24.87 -8.80 27.49
N GLY A 211 25.13 -9.95 28.11
CA GLY A 211 25.77 -10.03 29.43
C GLY A 211 25.03 -9.23 30.52
N GLY A 212 23.70 -9.14 30.45
CA GLY A 212 22.88 -8.35 31.37
C GLY A 212 22.85 -6.84 31.09
N ARG A 213 23.41 -6.39 29.97
CA ARG A 213 23.41 -4.99 29.54
C ARG A 213 22.58 -4.82 28.27
N LEU A 214 21.83 -3.73 28.17
CA LEU A 214 21.15 -3.37 26.93
C LEU A 214 22.17 -2.79 25.95
N ALA A 215 22.35 -3.45 24.81
CA ALA A 215 23.19 -2.99 23.70
C ALA A 215 22.32 -2.62 22.48
N PRO A 216 22.71 -1.64 21.66
CA PRO A 216 21.99 -1.30 20.43
C PRO A 216 21.86 -2.51 19.50
N TYR A 217 20.69 -2.71 18.88
CA TYR A 217 20.46 -3.86 18.00
C TYR A 217 21.32 -3.82 16.73
N TYR A 218 21.49 -4.96 16.05
CA TYR A 218 22.34 -5.06 14.86
C TYR A 218 21.90 -4.09 13.74
N THR A 219 22.89 -3.54 13.04
CA THR A 219 22.72 -2.74 11.82
C THR A 219 22.29 -3.62 10.64
N ARG A 220 21.77 -3.02 9.58
CA ARG A 220 21.49 -3.73 8.31
C ARG A 220 22.67 -4.59 7.84
N ALA A 221 23.87 -4.02 7.81
CA ALA A 221 25.08 -4.71 7.36
C ALA A 221 25.35 -5.96 8.21
N GLU A 222 25.32 -5.82 9.54
CA GLU A 222 25.53 -6.95 10.46
C GLU A 222 24.44 -8.01 10.31
N ILE A 223 23.17 -7.62 10.13
CA ILE A 223 22.06 -8.54 9.89
C ILE A 223 22.31 -9.28 8.57
N GLU A 224 22.42 -8.60 7.44
CA GLU A 224 22.53 -9.22 6.12
C GLU A 224 23.80 -10.08 5.97
N THR A 225 24.85 -9.83 6.76
CA THR A 225 26.07 -10.65 6.80
C THR A 225 26.05 -11.80 7.83
N GLY A 226 24.91 -12.03 8.49
CA GLY A 226 24.65 -13.26 9.24
C GLY A 226 24.44 -13.10 10.74
N ALA A 227 24.30 -11.89 11.28
CA ALA A 227 23.95 -11.71 12.70
C ALA A 227 22.59 -12.35 13.07
N TRP A 228 21.75 -12.70 12.08
CA TRP A 228 20.50 -13.43 12.28
C TRP A 228 20.63 -14.96 12.29
N ALA A 229 21.81 -15.53 12.00
CA ALA A 229 21.96 -16.98 11.80
C ALA A 229 21.59 -17.81 13.05
N SER A 230 21.56 -17.19 14.23
CA SER A 230 21.10 -17.82 15.47
C SER A 230 19.61 -17.58 15.78
N GLN A 231 19.03 -16.47 15.30
CA GLN A 231 17.62 -16.03 15.37
C GLN A 231 17.48 -14.77 14.49
N PRO A 232 16.37 -14.42 13.81
CA PRO A 232 15.09 -15.09 13.49
C PRO A 232 15.13 -15.92 12.20
N GLN A 233 14.11 -16.78 12.00
CA GLN A 233 13.94 -17.53 10.76
C GLN A 233 13.44 -16.61 9.62
N PRO A 234 13.96 -16.77 8.39
CA PRO A 234 13.40 -16.15 7.20
C PRO A 234 11.93 -16.55 7.00
N LEU A 235 11.07 -15.55 6.77
CA LEU A 235 9.65 -15.77 6.45
C LEU A 235 9.48 -16.21 5.00
N VAL A 236 10.29 -15.63 4.12
CA VAL A 236 10.35 -15.82 2.67
C VAL A 236 11.74 -15.40 2.19
N TRP A 237 12.09 -15.86 1.01
CA TRP A 237 13.32 -15.53 0.31
C TRP A 237 12.98 -14.86 -1.00
N LEU A 238 13.59 -13.70 -1.28
CA LEU A 238 13.44 -12.95 -2.51
C LEU A 238 14.65 -13.19 -3.42
N ASP A 239 14.48 -12.87 -4.70
CA ASP A 239 15.50 -12.93 -5.73
C ASP A 239 16.25 -11.61 -5.93
N ASP A 240 15.80 -10.53 -5.29
CA ASP A 240 16.35 -9.19 -5.48
C ASP A 240 16.55 -8.44 -4.14
N PRO A 241 17.80 -8.03 -3.80
CA PRO A 241 18.10 -7.31 -2.57
C PRO A 241 17.61 -5.87 -2.56
N VAL A 242 17.46 -5.24 -3.73
CA VAL A 242 16.89 -3.88 -3.86
C VAL A 242 15.38 -3.93 -3.62
N GLU A 243 14.67 -4.91 -4.15
CA GLU A 243 13.24 -5.09 -3.85
C GLU A 243 13.02 -5.40 -2.36
N ALA A 244 13.85 -6.25 -1.76
CA ALA A 244 13.85 -6.47 -0.32
C ALA A 244 14.09 -5.15 0.45
N PHE A 245 15.06 -4.33 0.00
CA PHE A 245 15.33 -3.03 0.61
C PHE A 245 14.12 -2.09 0.55
N PHE A 246 13.47 -1.97 -0.61
CA PHE A 246 12.29 -1.12 -0.77
C PHE A 246 11.08 -1.64 0.02
N LEU A 247 10.93 -2.95 0.19
CA LEU A 247 9.95 -3.53 1.12
C LEU A 247 10.16 -3.06 2.56
N HIS A 248 11.42 -2.96 3.02
CA HIS A 248 11.72 -2.40 4.34
C HIS A 248 11.30 -0.93 4.46
N ILE A 249 11.42 -0.14 3.38
CA ILE A 249 10.98 1.26 3.37
C ILE A 249 9.45 1.36 3.46
N GLN A 250 8.74 0.53 2.69
CA GLN A 250 7.26 0.51 2.69
C GLN A 250 6.69 -0.07 3.99
N GLY A 251 7.43 -0.95 4.67
CA GLY A 251 7.02 -1.59 5.93
C GLY A 251 5.97 -2.70 5.79
N SER A 252 5.41 -2.89 4.59
CA SER A 252 4.50 -3.98 4.24
C SER A 252 4.66 -4.36 2.77
N GLY A 253 4.18 -5.55 2.40
CA GLY A 253 4.26 -6.01 1.03
C GLY A 253 3.59 -7.36 0.81
N MET A 254 3.54 -7.79 -0.44
CA MET A 254 3.09 -9.12 -0.81
C MET A 254 4.16 -9.84 -1.62
N VAL A 255 4.37 -11.11 -1.31
CA VAL A 255 5.30 -11.98 -2.01
C VAL A 255 4.51 -13.00 -2.80
N ARG A 256 4.65 -12.97 -4.12
CA ARG A 256 4.06 -13.94 -5.03
C ARG A 256 4.97 -15.16 -5.11
N LEU A 257 4.42 -16.33 -4.77
CA LEU A 257 5.10 -17.61 -4.91
C LEU A 257 4.91 -18.17 -6.32
N ALA A 258 5.72 -19.17 -6.68
CA ALA A 258 5.71 -19.79 -8.01
C ALA A 258 4.37 -20.43 -8.41
N ASP A 259 3.55 -20.86 -7.44
CA ASP A 259 2.22 -21.41 -7.64
C ASP A 259 1.11 -20.32 -7.73
N GLY A 260 1.49 -19.04 -7.65
CA GLY A 260 0.58 -17.90 -7.64
C GLY A 260 0.07 -17.51 -6.26
N THR A 261 0.38 -18.27 -5.21
CA THR A 261 0.02 -17.94 -3.83
C THR A 261 0.61 -16.60 -3.41
N MET A 262 -0.19 -15.77 -2.74
CA MET A 262 0.24 -14.46 -2.22
C MET A 262 0.49 -14.54 -0.72
N VAL A 263 1.76 -14.38 -0.32
CA VAL A 263 2.15 -14.26 1.09
C VAL A 263 2.15 -12.77 1.46
N ARG A 264 1.23 -12.36 2.33
CA ARG A 264 1.17 -10.98 2.84
C ARG A 264 2.14 -10.81 4.00
N LEU A 265 2.87 -9.70 4.00
CA LEU A 265 3.83 -9.33 5.03
C LEU A 265 3.42 -7.99 5.66
N GLY A 266 3.33 -7.99 6.99
CA GLY A 266 3.10 -6.80 7.82
C GLY A 266 4.33 -6.45 8.65
N PHE A 267 4.42 -5.19 9.08
CA PHE A 267 5.49 -4.70 9.96
C PHE A 267 5.43 -5.38 11.33
N ALA A 268 6.54 -5.98 11.76
CA ALA A 268 6.66 -6.61 13.09
C ALA A 268 7.61 -5.87 14.04
N GLY A 269 8.42 -4.94 13.54
CA GLY A 269 9.37 -4.18 14.35
C GLY A 269 10.52 -3.62 13.53
N LYS A 270 11.41 -2.87 14.20
CA LYS A 270 12.62 -2.30 13.60
C LYS A 270 13.81 -2.41 14.56
N ASN A 271 15.03 -2.39 14.02
CA ASN A 271 16.25 -2.43 14.81
C ASN A 271 16.58 -1.12 15.56
N GLY A 272 15.80 -0.05 15.33
CA GLY A 272 15.96 1.26 15.96
C GLY A 272 17.16 2.09 15.48
N ARG A 273 17.86 1.66 14.43
CA ARG A 273 18.93 2.44 13.80
C ARG A 273 18.34 3.57 12.95
N PRO A 274 19.07 4.68 12.76
CA PRO A 274 18.60 5.78 11.93
C PRO A 274 18.48 5.34 10.47
N TYR A 275 17.50 5.93 9.76
CA TYR A 275 17.37 5.79 8.32
C TYR A 275 18.34 6.73 7.62
N SER A 276 19.06 6.21 6.61
CA SER A 276 19.89 7.00 5.70
C SER A 276 19.45 6.75 4.25
N SER A 277 19.30 7.81 3.46
CA SER A 277 18.83 7.68 2.07
C SER A 277 19.94 7.17 1.15
N VAL A 278 19.78 5.93 0.64
CA VAL A 278 20.69 5.33 -0.35
C VAL A 278 20.69 6.09 -1.67
N GLY A 279 19.53 6.52 -2.16
CA GLY A 279 19.44 7.33 -3.39
C GLY A 279 20.19 8.65 -3.27
N ARG A 280 20.06 9.34 -2.12
CA ARG A 280 20.83 10.58 -1.85
C ARG A 280 22.33 10.31 -1.80
N TYR A 281 22.74 9.23 -1.16
CA TYR A 281 24.14 8.80 -1.11
C TYR A 281 24.70 8.58 -2.53
N LEU A 282 24.00 7.81 -3.36
CA LEU A 282 24.41 7.55 -4.75
C LEU A 282 24.55 8.82 -5.60
N ILE A 283 23.65 9.80 -5.41
CA ILE A 283 23.76 11.10 -6.07
C ILE A 283 24.99 11.87 -5.59
N ASN A 284 25.21 11.94 -4.28
CA ASN A 284 26.32 12.70 -3.69
C ASN A 284 27.69 12.13 -4.11
N GLU A 285 27.79 10.82 -4.25
CA GLU A 285 28.99 10.13 -4.72
C GLU A 285 29.14 10.16 -6.25
N ASN A 286 28.24 10.84 -6.98
CA ASN A 286 28.18 10.89 -8.44
C ASN A 286 28.09 9.50 -9.11
N LEU A 287 27.48 8.53 -8.43
CA LEU A 287 27.29 7.16 -8.92
C LEU A 287 25.98 7.01 -9.72
N LEU A 288 24.97 7.83 -9.42
CA LEU A 288 23.72 7.95 -10.18
C LEU A 288 23.27 9.41 -10.29
N GLY A 289 22.62 9.74 -11.41
CA GLY A 289 21.95 11.01 -11.58
C GLY A 289 20.70 11.13 -10.68
N ARG A 290 20.25 12.37 -10.43
CA ARG A 290 19.06 12.64 -9.60
C ARG A 290 17.80 11.93 -10.10
N HIS A 291 17.61 11.86 -11.42
CA HIS A 291 16.46 11.21 -12.05
C HIS A 291 16.57 9.68 -12.05
N GLU A 292 17.75 9.13 -11.82
CA GLU A 292 18.04 7.69 -11.82
C GLU A 292 18.02 7.09 -10.40
N ALA A 293 18.05 7.92 -9.35
CA ALA A 293 18.01 7.49 -7.96
C ALA A 293 16.62 7.01 -7.48
N SER A 294 15.85 6.39 -8.38
CA SER A 294 14.59 5.69 -8.12
C SER A 294 14.83 4.22 -7.78
N MET A 295 13.79 3.48 -7.37
CA MET A 295 13.90 2.03 -7.16
C MET A 295 14.43 1.31 -8.40
N GLN A 296 13.86 1.61 -9.56
CA GLN A 296 14.22 0.97 -10.83
C GLN A 296 15.65 1.32 -11.23
N GLY A 297 16.07 2.57 -11.09
CA GLY A 297 17.44 2.95 -11.45
C GLY A 297 18.48 2.39 -10.49
N ILE A 298 18.20 2.36 -9.17
CA ILE A 298 19.06 1.69 -8.19
C ILE A 298 19.13 0.19 -8.47
N LYS A 299 18.01 -0.47 -8.79
CA LYS A 299 17.96 -1.88 -9.15
C LYS A 299 18.81 -2.18 -10.39
N SER A 300 18.65 -1.40 -11.46
CA SER A 300 19.46 -1.52 -12.67
C SER A 300 20.95 -1.30 -12.38
N TRP A 301 21.28 -0.31 -11.56
CA TRP A 301 22.65 -0.02 -11.17
C TRP A 301 23.28 -1.15 -10.34
N VAL A 302 22.55 -1.74 -9.39
CA VAL A 302 23.05 -2.91 -8.63
C VAL A 302 23.22 -4.13 -9.55
N ALA A 303 22.31 -4.33 -10.51
CA ALA A 303 22.34 -5.48 -11.42
C ALA A 303 23.59 -5.55 -12.32
N GLU A 304 24.28 -4.44 -12.56
CA GLU A 304 25.53 -4.40 -13.34
C GLU A 304 26.71 -5.08 -12.62
N ASP A 305 26.75 -5.01 -11.28
CA ASP A 305 27.77 -5.68 -10.47
C ASP A 305 27.20 -6.03 -9.08
N PRO A 306 26.37 -7.09 -8.99
CA PRO A 306 25.63 -7.39 -7.77
C PRO A 306 26.54 -7.72 -6.57
N ALA A 307 27.72 -8.29 -6.83
CA ALA A 307 28.66 -8.70 -5.79
C ALA A 307 29.23 -7.50 -5.03
N GLU A 308 29.63 -6.45 -5.75
CA GLU A 308 30.21 -5.25 -5.14
C GLU A 308 29.13 -4.24 -4.74
N ARG A 309 28.10 -4.06 -5.57
CA ARG A 309 27.16 -2.93 -5.46
C ARG A 309 26.04 -3.14 -4.45
N THR A 310 25.72 -4.38 -4.07
CA THR A 310 24.69 -4.65 -3.05
C THR A 310 25.03 -4.02 -1.70
N SER A 311 26.33 -3.89 -1.38
CA SER A 311 26.82 -3.27 -0.16
C SER A 311 26.37 -1.81 0.00
N VAL A 312 25.99 -1.11 -1.09
CA VAL A 312 25.50 0.27 -0.99
C VAL A 312 24.25 0.40 -0.12
N LEU A 313 23.43 -0.66 -0.08
CA LEU A 313 22.20 -0.70 0.72
C LEU A 313 22.53 -0.60 2.21
N HIS A 314 23.73 -1.00 2.62
CA HIS A 314 24.22 -0.93 4.00
C HIS A 314 24.49 0.50 4.49
N HIS A 315 24.52 1.49 3.58
CA HIS A 315 24.51 2.91 3.95
C HIS A 315 23.32 3.24 4.87
N ASN A 316 22.18 2.57 4.65
CA ASN A 316 21.04 2.62 5.55
C ASN A 316 21.17 1.55 6.65
N ALA A 317 21.57 1.98 7.85
CA ALA A 317 21.67 1.08 9.00
C ALA A 317 20.30 0.57 9.51
N SER A 318 19.19 1.22 9.16
CA SER A 318 17.83 0.83 9.54
C SER A 318 17.42 -0.49 8.88
N TYR A 319 16.81 -1.36 9.67
CA TYR A 319 16.27 -2.65 9.25
C TYR A 319 14.89 -2.88 9.86
N VAL A 320 13.96 -3.36 9.04
CA VAL A 320 12.57 -3.67 9.42
C VAL A 320 12.39 -5.18 9.46
N PHE A 321 11.68 -5.66 10.46
CA PHE A 321 11.29 -7.06 10.58
C PHE A 321 9.81 -7.21 10.26
N PHE A 322 9.42 -8.37 9.74
CA PHE A 322 8.07 -8.62 9.28
C PHE A 322 7.40 -9.74 10.07
N HIS A 323 6.09 -9.90 9.86
CA HIS A 323 5.36 -11.11 10.17
C HIS A 323 4.48 -11.48 8.97
N ARG A 324 4.13 -12.76 8.83
CA ARG A 324 3.09 -13.16 7.87
C ARG A 324 1.75 -12.65 8.38
N GLN A 325 0.96 -12.10 7.47
CA GLN A 325 -0.34 -11.55 7.76
C GLN A 325 -1.43 -12.39 7.08
N VAL A 326 -2.53 -12.63 7.78
CA VAL A 326 -3.71 -13.32 7.24
C VAL A 326 -4.75 -12.32 6.71
N ALA A 327 -4.92 -11.19 7.40
CA ALA A 327 -5.87 -10.15 7.01
C ALA A 327 -5.59 -9.61 5.60
N ASP A 328 -6.66 -9.28 4.88
CA ASP A 328 -6.58 -8.60 3.59
C ASP A 328 -6.15 -7.14 3.75
N GLY A 329 -5.41 -6.63 2.76
CA GLY A 329 -4.84 -5.27 2.78
C GLY A 329 -3.58 -5.15 3.65
N ALA A 330 -2.95 -3.97 3.67
CA ALA A 330 -1.89 -3.68 4.64
C ALA A 330 -2.50 -3.19 5.95
N ILE A 331 -1.93 -3.57 7.08
CA ILE A 331 -2.37 -3.09 8.40
C ILE A 331 -1.67 -1.77 8.72
N GLY A 332 -2.45 -0.74 9.02
CA GLY A 332 -1.97 0.58 9.39
C GLY A 332 -1.56 0.71 10.86
N ALA A 333 -1.11 1.90 11.26
CA ALA A 333 -0.69 2.19 12.64
C ALA A 333 -1.83 2.09 13.68
N LEU A 334 -3.09 2.13 13.24
CA LEU A 334 -4.29 1.91 14.06
C LEU A 334 -4.66 0.41 14.21
N ASP A 335 -3.80 -0.49 13.73
CA ASP A 335 -3.98 -1.95 13.81
C ASP A 335 -5.23 -2.46 13.06
N ILE A 336 -5.55 -1.81 11.95
CA ILE A 336 -6.65 -2.18 11.04
C ILE A 336 -6.22 -2.20 9.58
N PRO A 337 -6.91 -2.96 8.72
CA PRO A 337 -6.70 -2.93 7.27
C PRO A 337 -6.92 -1.54 6.68
N LEU A 338 -5.95 -1.09 5.89
CA LEU A 338 -6.04 0.12 5.08
C LEU A 338 -7.02 -0.08 3.92
N THR A 339 -7.80 0.95 3.63
CA THR A 339 -8.66 1.01 2.45
C THR A 339 -7.95 1.77 1.35
N ALA A 340 -7.81 1.15 0.18
CA ALA A 340 -7.14 1.76 -0.97
C ALA A 340 -7.77 3.13 -1.28
N GLN A 341 -6.92 4.14 -1.50
CA GLN A 341 -7.32 5.52 -1.82
C GLN A 341 -8.14 6.25 -0.74
N ARG A 342 -8.43 5.61 0.40
CA ARG A 342 -9.24 6.16 1.51
C ARG A 342 -8.53 6.14 2.86
N SER A 343 -7.34 5.57 2.93
CA SER A 343 -6.51 5.56 4.13
C SER A 343 -5.19 6.27 3.88
N MET A 344 -4.78 7.11 4.82
CA MET A 344 -3.57 7.91 4.74
C MET A 344 -2.73 7.80 6.01
N ALA A 345 -1.42 7.96 5.85
CA ALA A 345 -0.49 8.07 6.96
C ALA A 345 -0.37 9.54 7.39
N VAL A 346 -0.24 9.77 8.70
CA VAL A 346 -0.16 11.11 9.30
C VAL A 346 0.92 11.18 10.36
N ASP A 347 1.36 12.40 10.69
CA ASP A 347 2.18 12.64 11.87
C ASP A 347 1.31 12.63 13.13
N ARG A 348 1.43 11.55 13.91
CA ARG A 348 0.68 11.30 15.15
C ARG A 348 0.93 12.33 16.24
N ARG A 349 1.94 13.19 16.12
CA ARG A 349 2.11 14.33 17.05
C ARG A 349 1.05 15.39 16.83
N HIS A 350 0.45 15.42 15.66
CA HIS A 350 -0.41 16.51 15.23
C HIS A 350 -1.79 16.07 14.74
N ILE A 351 -1.96 14.86 14.21
CA ILE A 351 -3.28 14.35 13.78
C ILE A 351 -3.61 13.03 14.50
N PRO A 352 -4.78 12.91 15.15
CA PRO A 352 -5.20 11.66 15.77
C PRO A 352 -5.43 10.56 14.74
N LEU A 353 -4.98 9.34 15.06
CA LEU A 353 -5.34 8.18 14.25
C LEU A 353 -6.85 7.92 14.30
N GLY A 354 -7.44 7.66 13.13
CA GLY A 354 -8.86 7.37 12.99
C GLY A 354 -9.73 8.59 12.65
N ALA A 355 -9.19 9.80 12.74
CA ALA A 355 -9.90 11.01 12.32
C ALA A 355 -10.13 11.04 10.79
N PRO A 356 -11.33 11.44 10.33
CA PRO A 356 -11.57 11.76 8.93
C PRO A 356 -10.70 12.94 8.48
N LEU A 357 -10.18 12.88 7.26
CA LEU A 357 -9.40 13.95 6.63
C LEU A 357 -9.89 14.15 5.20
N TRP A 358 -9.96 15.42 4.79
CA TRP A 358 -10.29 15.84 3.44
C TRP A 358 -9.04 16.42 2.75
N LEU A 359 -8.81 16.06 1.49
CA LEU A 359 -7.66 16.48 0.69
C LEU A 359 -8.09 17.09 -0.63
#